data_AF-A0A2E7UQS5-F1
#
_entry.id   AF-A0A2E7UQS5-F1
#
_cell.length_a   1.000
_cell.length_b   1.000
_cell.length_c   1.000
_cell.angle_alpha   90.00
_cell.angle_beta   90.00
_cell.angle_gamma   90.00
#
_symmetry.space_group_name_H-M   'P 1'
#
loop_
_entity.id
_entity.type
_entity.pdbx_description
1 polymer ?
#
loop_
_entity_poly.entity_id
_entity_poly.type
_entity_poly.pdbx_seq_one_letter_code
_entity_poly.pdbx_strand_id
1 'polypeptide(L)'
;MTVTQRWTMVMLALWVLGCSGKNPSPADTGGGSGSGSGTGSGTTGNGTSSGPGAGCFSVDPAVEVGTGEREFVTLEDGQGVTMVHGPQGGWHMLGSMQAAHMTEIVAAHFVITHLPTGVVVADNTYRVATVYDEDNCMGYYPGMYGYLYVEDLASGDLDTPPELMAYDEVQFCMTVTDQEEREEHDCRTVVALPDPIDLEPGDTGAGR
;
A
#
# COMPACT_ATOMS: atom_id res chain seq x y z
N MET A 1 -21.34 -33.21 29.21
CA MET A 1 -22.42 -32.84 28.27
C MET A 1 -21.77 -32.05 27.15
N THR A 2 -21.50 -32.68 26.02
CA THR A 2 -20.79 -32.10 24.88
C THR A 2 -21.82 -31.70 23.82
N VAL A 3 -21.95 -30.40 23.56
CA VAL A 3 -22.84 -29.86 22.53
C VAL A 3 -22.00 -29.61 21.28
N THR A 4 -22.15 -30.47 20.28
CA THR A 4 -21.59 -30.29 18.94
C THR A 4 -22.51 -29.38 18.12
N GLN A 5 -22.07 -28.15 17.88
CA GLN A 5 -22.76 -27.17 17.05
C GLN A 5 -22.32 -27.33 15.59
N ARG A 6 -23.26 -27.76 14.73
CA ARG A 6 -23.06 -27.91 13.29
C ARG A 6 -23.26 -26.56 12.60
N TRP A 7 -22.23 -26.10 11.89
CA TRP A 7 -22.30 -24.93 11.02
C TRP A 7 -22.83 -25.34 9.64
N THR A 8 -23.94 -24.74 9.24
CA THR A 8 -24.53 -24.89 7.91
C THR A 8 -23.92 -23.83 7.00
N MET A 9 -23.04 -24.23 6.08
CA MET A 9 -22.56 -23.36 5.00
C MET A 9 -23.71 -23.04 4.04
N VAL A 10 -24.03 -21.76 3.89
CA VAL A 10 -24.90 -21.25 2.82
C VAL A 10 -23.97 -20.80 1.68
N MET A 11 -23.92 -21.57 0.60
CA MET A 11 -23.29 -21.13 -0.66
C MET A 11 -24.24 -20.15 -1.36
N LEU A 12 -23.85 -18.87 -1.41
CA LEU A 12 -24.50 -17.88 -2.26
C LEU A 12 -23.78 -17.84 -3.61
N ALA A 13 -24.41 -18.40 -4.65
CA ALA A 13 -23.92 -18.32 -6.02
C ALA A 13 -24.30 -16.95 -6.62
N LEU A 14 -23.32 -16.07 -6.81
CA LEU A 14 -23.49 -14.80 -7.50
C LEU A 14 -23.27 -15.00 -9.02
N TRP A 15 -24.33 -14.77 -9.80
CA TRP A 15 -24.25 -14.67 -11.26
C TRP A 15 -23.89 -13.24 -11.65
N VAL A 16 -22.75 -13.03 -12.31
CA VAL A 16 -22.43 -11.77 -12.98
C VAL A 16 -22.85 -11.88 -14.44
N LEU A 17 -23.91 -11.16 -14.81
CA LEU A 17 -24.28 -10.92 -16.20
C LEU A 17 -23.23 -10.02 -16.87
N GLY A 18 -22.66 -10.52 -17.97
CA GLY A 18 -21.73 -9.78 -18.81
C GLY A 18 -22.41 -8.67 -19.62
N CYS A 19 -21.73 -7.52 -19.69
CA CYS A 19 -21.99 -6.49 -20.68
C CYS A 19 -20.85 -6.49 -21.72
N SER A 20 -21.12 -7.07 -22.89
CA SER A 20 -20.32 -6.88 -24.10
C SER A 20 -20.62 -5.50 -24.70
N GLY A 21 -19.75 -4.53 -24.46
CA GLY A 21 -19.77 -3.22 -25.10
C GLY A 21 -18.67 -3.10 -26.14
N LYS A 22 -19.05 -3.18 -27.42
CA LYS A 22 -18.22 -2.96 -28.61
C LYS A 22 -18.47 -1.54 -29.10
N ASN A 23 -17.44 -0.77 -29.49
CA ASN A 23 -17.40 0.35 -30.48
C ASN A 23 -16.31 1.40 -30.11
N PRO A 24 -15.91 2.30 -31.04
CA PRO A 24 -15.19 2.06 -32.30
C PRO A 24 -13.88 2.89 -32.37
N SER A 25 -12.95 2.49 -33.24
CA SER A 25 -11.71 3.24 -33.53
C SER A 25 -11.97 4.59 -34.22
N PRO A 26 -11.20 5.65 -33.90
CA PRO A 26 -11.05 6.80 -34.78
C PRO A 26 -9.72 6.79 -35.56
N ALA A 27 -9.91 6.93 -36.87
CA ALA A 27 -9.11 7.51 -37.95
C ALA A 27 -7.62 7.87 -37.76
N ASP A 28 -6.86 7.40 -38.76
CA ASP A 28 -5.67 8.01 -39.37
C ASP A 28 -5.73 9.53 -39.50
N THR A 29 -4.65 10.23 -39.13
CA THR A 29 -4.20 11.45 -39.84
C THR A 29 -2.72 11.75 -39.55
N GLY A 30 -1.91 11.94 -40.60
CA GLY A 30 -0.74 12.82 -40.53
C GLY A 30 0.61 12.20 -40.89
N GLY A 31 0.92 12.17 -42.19
CA GLY A 31 2.26 11.88 -42.70
C GLY A 31 3.25 13.04 -42.47
N GLY A 32 4.47 12.68 -42.12
CA GLY A 32 5.62 13.58 -42.03
C GLY A 32 6.86 12.91 -42.60
N SER A 33 7.16 13.19 -43.86
CA SER A 33 8.36 12.75 -44.57
C SER A 33 9.54 13.66 -44.19
N GLY A 34 10.52 13.11 -43.47
CA GLY A 34 11.77 13.78 -43.12
C GLY A 34 12.96 12.92 -43.54
N SER A 35 13.50 13.20 -44.72
CA SER A 35 14.69 12.54 -45.27
C SER A 35 15.94 13.24 -44.72
N GLY A 36 16.69 12.56 -43.85
CA GLY A 36 17.97 13.02 -43.31
C GLY A 36 19.05 11.99 -43.58
N SER A 37 19.81 12.20 -44.65
CA SER A 37 20.94 11.37 -45.06
C SER A 37 22.22 11.87 -44.37
N GLY A 38 22.76 11.08 -43.44
CA GLY A 38 24.01 11.34 -42.74
C GLY A 38 24.89 10.10 -42.75
N THR A 39 25.96 10.14 -43.56
CA THR A 39 26.89 9.04 -43.82
C THR A 39 28.19 9.23 -43.06
N GLY A 40 28.63 8.17 -42.36
CA GLY A 40 30.01 7.93 -41.89
C GLY A 40 30.27 8.35 -40.43
N SER A 41 31.17 7.74 -39.66
CA SER A 41 32.18 6.72 -39.96
C SER A 41 32.75 6.22 -38.64
N GLY A 42 32.79 4.90 -38.44
CA GLY A 42 33.76 4.13 -37.65
C GLY A 42 34.09 4.55 -36.21
N THR A 43 33.66 3.74 -35.25
CA THR A 43 34.52 3.17 -34.19
C THR A 43 33.79 1.95 -33.62
N THR A 44 34.26 0.75 -33.93
CA THR A 44 33.87 -0.50 -33.26
C THR A 44 34.46 -0.51 -31.85
N GLY A 45 33.86 0.30 -30.97
CA GLY A 45 33.99 0.13 -29.54
C GLY A 45 33.10 -1.05 -29.14
N ASN A 46 33.72 -2.10 -28.61
CA ASN A 46 33.02 -3.17 -27.89
C ASN A 46 32.51 -2.57 -26.56
N GLY A 47 31.57 -1.63 -26.66
CA GLY A 47 30.89 -1.03 -25.54
C GLY A 47 29.79 -1.98 -25.14
N THR A 48 29.98 -2.65 -24.01
CA THR A 48 28.87 -3.18 -23.23
C THR A 48 27.95 -2.00 -22.93
N SER A 49 26.97 -1.76 -23.80
CA SER A 49 25.90 -0.81 -23.54
C SER A 49 25.03 -1.44 -22.46
N SER A 50 25.45 -1.27 -21.22
CA SER A 50 24.57 -1.33 -20.07
C SER A 50 23.55 -0.21 -20.28
N GLY A 51 22.48 -0.50 -21.03
CA GLY A 51 21.37 0.42 -21.15
C GLY A 51 20.87 0.73 -19.73
N PRO A 52 20.59 2.00 -19.39
CA PRO A 52 20.32 2.44 -18.02
C PRO A 52 19.07 1.85 -17.35
N GLY A 53 18.42 0.83 -17.92
CA GLY A 53 17.24 0.19 -17.33
C GLY A 53 17.30 -1.34 -17.20
N ALA A 54 18.29 -2.02 -17.79
CA ALA A 54 18.30 -3.49 -17.79
C ALA A 54 18.83 -4.11 -16.48
N GLY A 55 19.60 -3.34 -15.70
CA GLY A 55 20.19 -3.83 -14.45
C GLY A 55 19.20 -3.85 -13.29
N CYS A 56 18.45 -2.76 -13.09
CA CYS A 56 17.60 -2.59 -11.91
C CYS A 56 16.52 -3.64 -11.74
N PHE A 57 15.92 -4.07 -12.86
CA PHE A 57 14.80 -5.02 -12.86
C PHE A 57 15.25 -6.47 -13.08
N SER A 58 16.56 -6.73 -13.13
CA SER A 58 17.12 -8.09 -13.24
C SER A 58 17.25 -8.81 -11.90
N VAL A 59 17.00 -8.09 -10.81
CA VAL A 59 16.97 -8.60 -9.43
C VAL A 59 15.51 -8.72 -9.00
N ASP A 60 15.25 -9.66 -8.09
CA ASP A 60 13.92 -9.84 -7.51
C ASP A 60 13.45 -8.55 -6.80
N PRO A 61 12.15 -8.22 -6.88
CA PRO A 61 11.60 -7.06 -6.19
C PRO A 61 11.77 -7.21 -4.68
N ALA A 62 11.89 -6.09 -3.98
CA ALA A 62 11.85 -6.04 -2.53
C ALA A 62 11.00 -4.86 -2.08
N VAL A 63 10.23 -5.05 -1.02
CA VAL A 63 9.36 -4.03 -0.44
C VAL A 63 9.64 -3.93 1.06
N GLU A 64 9.58 -2.71 1.57
CA GLU A 64 9.64 -2.42 3.01
C GLU A 64 8.46 -1.52 3.38
N VAL A 65 7.71 -1.92 4.41
CA VAL A 65 6.68 -1.08 5.01
C VAL A 65 7.32 -0.06 5.94
N GLY A 66 6.88 1.18 5.82
CA GLY A 66 7.32 2.30 6.64
C GLY A 66 6.16 3.13 7.19
N THR A 67 6.54 4.26 7.77
CA THR A 67 5.67 5.38 8.14
C THR A 67 6.25 6.70 7.58
N GLY A 68 5.72 7.83 8.01
CA GLY A 68 6.19 9.16 7.61
C GLY A 68 5.33 9.80 6.53
N GLU A 69 5.03 11.09 6.73
CA GLU A 69 4.09 11.85 5.88
C GLU A 69 4.79 12.41 4.64
N ARG A 70 6.05 12.80 4.80
CA ARG A 70 6.83 13.54 3.78
C ARG A 70 8.00 12.75 3.23
N GLU A 71 8.50 11.79 3.98
CA GLU A 71 9.62 10.94 3.64
C GLU A 71 9.36 9.53 4.17
N PHE A 72 10.02 8.54 3.56
CA PHE A 72 9.98 7.18 4.05
C PHE A 72 10.76 7.08 5.35
N VAL A 73 10.12 6.51 6.37
CA VAL A 73 10.73 6.17 7.65
C VAL A 73 10.47 4.69 7.89
N THR A 74 11.52 3.89 8.03
CA THR A 74 11.40 2.46 8.36
C THR A 74 10.52 2.26 9.59
N LEU A 75 9.65 1.24 9.52
CA LEU A 75 8.77 0.87 10.61
C LEU A 75 9.24 -0.43 11.25
N GLU A 76 9.57 -0.38 12.54
CA GLU A 76 10.02 -1.54 13.31
C GLU A 76 8.85 -2.27 13.99
N ASP A 77 9.01 -3.58 14.23
CA ASP A 77 8.02 -4.32 15.01
C ASP A 77 7.93 -3.78 16.46
N GLY A 78 6.71 -3.65 16.96
CA GLY A 78 6.38 -3.08 18.27
C GLY A 78 6.46 -1.55 18.32
N GLN A 79 6.82 -0.87 17.23
CA GLN A 79 6.84 0.59 17.18
C GLN A 79 5.40 1.14 17.33
N GLY A 80 5.26 2.26 18.04
CA GLY A 80 3.98 2.95 18.16
C GLY A 80 3.64 3.77 16.91
N VAL A 81 2.41 3.64 16.42
CA VAL A 81 1.88 4.45 15.30
C VAL A 81 0.58 5.12 15.73
N THR A 82 0.51 6.43 15.58
CA THR A 82 -0.66 7.21 16.01
C THR A 82 -1.85 7.01 15.08
N MET A 83 -3.02 6.78 15.66
CA MET A 83 -4.32 6.92 15.03
C MET A 83 -4.69 8.40 15.03
N VAL A 84 -4.72 9.02 13.87
CA VAL A 84 -4.94 10.47 13.71
C VAL A 84 -6.39 10.74 13.34
N HIS A 85 -7.02 11.66 14.06
CA HIS A 85 -8.35 12.15 13.74
C HIS A 85 -8.29 13.21 12.63
N GLY A 86 -8.80 12.87 11.46
CA GLY A 86 -8.87 13.78 10.32
C GLY A 86 -9.98 14.83 10.47
N PRO A 87 -9.84 16.00 9.82
CA PRO A 87 -10.81 17.10 9.92
C PRO A 87 -12.21 16.77 9.35
N GLN A 88 -12.34 15.66 8.62
CA GLN A 88 -13.60 15.18 8.06
C GLN A 88 -14.32 14.17 8.98
N GLY A 89 -13.84 13.98 10.21
CA GLY A 89 -14.46 13.08 11.19
C GLY A 89 -14.07 11.60 11.05
N GLY A 90 -13.11 11.28 10.18
CA GLY A 90 -12.57 9.94 10.01
C GLY A 90 -11.22 9.78 10.68
N TRP A 91 -10.84 8.54 10.96
CA TRP A 91 -9.55 8.19 11.57
C TRP A 91 -8.64 7.51 10.55
N HIS A 92 -7.34 7.70 10.70
CA HIS A 92 -6.36 7.01 9.87
C HIS A 92 -5.08 6.73 10.62
N MET A 93 -4.31 5.75 10.16
CA MET A 93 -2.92 5.57 10.53
C MET A 93 -2.02 5.78 9.31
N LEU A 94 -0.83 6.32 9.56
CA LEU A 94 0.09 6.71 8.51
C LEU A 94 1.05 5.58 8.15
N GLY A 95 0.98 5.13 6.90
CA GLY A 95 1.93 4.21 6.28
C GLY A 95 2.79 4.91 5.22
N SER A 96 3.88 4.25 4.85
CA SER A 96 4.67 4.53 3.66
C SER A 96 5.24 3.23 3.12
N MET A 97 5.79 3.27 1.91
CA MET A 97 6.54 2.14 1.36
C MET A 97 7.85 2.58 0.73
N GLN A 98 8.82 1.67 0.73
CA GLN A 98 9.97 1.67 -0.14
C GLN A 98 9.96 0.39 -0.97
N ALA A 99 10.25 0.50 -2.26
CA ALA A 99 10.34 -0.61 -3.18
C ALA A 99 11.68 -0.56 -3.92
N ALA A 100 12.42 -1.66 -3.90
CA ALA A 100 13.63 -1.84 -4.67
C ALA A 100 13.38 -2.76 -5.86
N HIS A 101 14.10 -2.51 -6.95
CA HIS A 101 14.04 -3.32 -8.16
C HIS A 101 12.65 -3.38 -8.81
N MET A 102 11.77 -2.41 -8.55
CA MET A 102 10.42 -2.27 -9.12
C MET A 102 10.30 -1.03 -10.01
N THR A 103 9.38 -1.02 -10.97
CA THR A 103 9.14 0.17 -11.82
C THR A 103 8.66 1.36 -10.99
N GLU A 104 8.91 2.59 -11.47
CA GLU A 104 8.58 3.82 -10.74
C GLU A 104 7.08 4.03 -10.44
N ILE A 105 6.20 3.41 -11.23
CA ILE A 105 4.74 3.41 -10.99
C ILE A 105 4.34 2.05 -10.43
N VAL A 106 3.68 2.07 -9.28
CA VAL A 106 3.23 0.84 -8.60
C VAL A 106 1.79 0.97 -8.10
N ALA A 107 1.15 -0.17 -7.89
CA ALA A 107 -0.07 -0.30 -7.12
C ALA A 107 0.28 -0.87 -5.73
N ALA A 108 -0.07 -0.17 -4.66
CA ALA A 108 0.15 -0.62 -3.29
C ALA A 108 -1.21 -0.90 -2.61
N HIS A 109 -1.41 -2.14 -2.18
CA HIS A 109 -2.56 -2.59 -1.39
C HIS A 109 -2.16 -2.57 0.09
N PHE A 110 -2.66 -1.57 0.83
CA PHE A 110 -2.35 -1.34 2.23
C PHE A 110 -3.50 -1.85 3.11
N VAL A 111 -3.18 -2.81 3.96
CA VAL A 111 -4.10 -3.45 4.88
C VAL A 111 -3.63 -3.26 6.31
N ILE A 112 -4.56 -2.91 7.21
CA ILE A 112 -4.32 -2.90 8.65
C ILE A 112 -5.25 -3.92 9.30
N THR A 113 -4.67 -4.88 10.03
CA THR A 113 -5.43 -5.90 10.76
C THR A 113 -5.28 -5.72 12.25
N HIS A 114 -6.38 -5.65 12.99
CA HIS A 114 -6.38 -5.67 14.44
C HIS A 114 -6.07 -7.08 14.96
N LEU A 115 -4.87 -7.31 15.48
CA LEU A 115 -4.38 -8.65 15.77
C LEU A 115 -5.17 -9.39 16.87
N PRO A 116 -5.63 -8.75 17.96
CA PRO A 116 -6.41 -9.42 19.00
C PRO A 116 -7.70 -10.07 18.48
N THR A 117 -8.33 -9.49 17.44
CA THR A 117 -9.62 -9.98 16.90
C THR A 117 -9.50 -10.60 15.51
N GLY A 118 -8.44 -10.30 14.76
CA GLY A 118 -8.27 -10.70 13.36
C GLY A 118 -9.11 -9.87 12.38
N VAL A 119 -9.74 -8.78 12.83
CA VAL A 119 -10.57 -7.91 11.97
C VAL A 119 -9.68 -6.99 11.14
N VAL A 120 -9.97 -6.90 9.84
CA VAL A 120 -9.34 -5.90 8.96
C VAL A 120 -10.01 -4.56 9.22
N VAL A 121 -9.23 -3.59 9.70
CA VAL A 121 -9.71 -2.24 10.03
C VAL A 121 -9.32 -1.20 8.98
N ALA A 122 -8.44 -1.53 8.04
CA ALA A 122 -8.19 -0.71 6.87
C ALA A 122 -7.88 -1.59 5.67
N ASP A 123 -8.44 -1.24 4.51
CA ASP A 123 -8.21 -1.90 3.22
C ASP A 123 -8.24 -0.81 2.14
N ASN A 124 -7.05 -0.36 1.73
CA ASN A 124 -6.89 0.74 0.80
C ASN A 124 -5.96 0.35 -0.34
N THR A 125 -6.29 0.76 -1.57
CA THR A 125 -5.41 0.57 -2.72
C THR A 125 -4.98 1.91 -3.30
N TYR A 126 -3.69 2.06 -3.52
CA TYR A 126 -3.06 3.25 -4.09
C TYR A 126 -2.42 2.90 -5.41
N ARG A 127 -2.53 3.77 -6.41
CA ARG A 127 -1.71 3.72 -7.62
C ARG A 127 -0.89 4.99 -7.70
N VAL A 128 0.42 4.87 -7.55
CA VAL A 128 1.30 6.01 -7.26
C VAL A 128 2.55 5.99 -8.14
N ALA A 129 3.12 7.16 -8.36
CA ALA A 129 4.48 7.31 -8.85
C ALA A 129 5.40 7.52 -7.63
N THR A 130 6.39 6.66 -7.49
CA THR A 130 7.40 6.75 -6.42
C THR A 130 8.36 7.90 -6.67
N VAL A 131 8.98 8.39 -5.59
CA VAL A 131 10.21 9.18 -5.69
C VAL A 131 11.34 8.19 -5.97
N TYR A 132 11.70 8.06 -7.25
CA TYR A 132 12.62 7.03 -7.74
C TYR A 132 14.07 7.52 -7.82
N ASP A 133 14.99 6.66 -7.37
CA ASP A 133 16.44 6.79 -7.43
C ASP A 133 16.98 5.73 -8.39
N GLU A 134 17.30 6.14 -9.61
CA GLU A 134 17.82 5.25 -10.67
C GLU A 134 19.18 4.65 -10.31
N ASP A 135 20.03 5.37 -9.57
CA ASP A 135 21.38 4.92 -9.23
C ASP A 135 21.35 3.77 -8.22
N ASN A 136 20.35 3.77 -7.32
CA ASN A 136 20.15 2.74 -6.31
C ASN A 136 19.06 1.72 -6.66
N CYS A 137 18.34 1.92 -7.78
CA CYS A 137 17.19 1.10 -8.17
C CYS A 137 16.10 1.01 -7.08
N MET A 138 15.84 2.13 -6.38
CA MET A 138 14.86 2.19 -5.30
C MET A 138 13.87 3.33 -5.52
N GLY A 139 12.61 3.12 -5.17
CA GLY A 139 11.61 4.17 -5.09
C GLY A 139 10.91 4.15 -3.74
N TYR A 140 10.42 5.30 -3.28
CA TYR A 140 9.57 5.34 -2.09
C TYR A 140 8.32 6.20 -2.30
N TYR A 141 7.28 5.93 -1.52
CA TYR A 141 6.07 6.74 -1.47
C TYR A 141 5.62 6.94 -0.02
N PRO A 142 5.72 8.17 0.51
CA PRO A 142 5.28 8.50 1.86
C PRO A 142 3.79 8.87 1.91
N GLY A 143 3.25 9.00 3.11
CA GLY A 143 1.93 9.63 3.29
C GLY A 143 0.73 8.77 2.86
N MET A 144 0.80 7.45 2.98
CA MET A 144 -0.33 6.56 2.72
C MET A 144 -1.24 6.51 3.95
N TYR A 145 -2.55 6.70 3.76
CA TYR A 145 -3.52 6.78 4.87
C TYR A 145 -4.34 5.49 4.98
N GLY A 146 -4.02 4.64 5.95
CA GLY A 146 -4.89 3.52 6.30
C GLY A 146 -6.13 4.04 7.01
N TYR A 147 -7.21 4.28 6.27
CA TYR A 147 -8.47 4.78 6.82
C TYR A 147 -9.11 3.69 7.68
N LEU A 148 -9.37 4.02 8.94
CA LEU A 148 -9.84 3.06 9.94
C LEU A 148 -11.37 2.92 9.89
N TYR A 149 -11.82 1.71 9.64
CA TYR A 149 -13.20 1.24 9.65
C TYR A 149 -13.32 0.16 10.74
N VAL A 150 -13.89 0.55 11.89
CA VAL A 150 -13.91 -0.26 13.12
C VAL A 150 -15.30 -0.78 13.47
N GLU A 151 -16.24 -0.74 12.52
CA GLU A 151 -17.63 -1.14 12.72
C GLU A 151 -17.75 -2.60 13.16
N ASP A 152 -16.84 -3.46 12.69
CA ASP A 152 -16.77 -4.88 13.06
C ASP A 152 -16.10 -5.13 14.43
N LEU A 153 -15.44 -4.11 15.01
CA LEU A 153 -14.91 -4.14 16.38
C LEU A 153 -15.90 -3.55 17.40
N ALA A 154 -16.78 -2.66 16.95
CA ALA A 154 -17.67 -1.92 17.83
C ALA A 154 -18.57 -2.85 18.66
N SER A 155 -18.62 -2.60 19.97
CA SER A 155 -19.51 -3.33 20.87
C SER A 155 -20.07 -2.39 21.94
N GLY A 156 -21.40 -2.35 22.05
CA GLY A 156 -22.09 -1.43 22.95
C GLY A 156 -21.96 0.03 22.50
N ASP A 157 -21.50 0.90 23.41
CA ASP A 157 -21.37 2.34 23.20
C ASP A 157 -19.99 2.77 22.66
N LEU A 158 -19.02 1.85 22.55
CA LEU A 158 -17.68 2.15 22.01
C LEU A 158 -17.71 2.07 20.48
N ASP A 159 -17.43 3.18 19.81
CA ASP A 159 -17.52 3.30 18.35
C ASP A 159 -16.34 4.01 17.67
N THR A 160 -15.37 4.50 18.45
CA THR A 160 -14.17 5.17 17.89
C THR A 160 -12.95 4.24 17.89
N PRO A 161 -12.00 4.41 16.93
CA PRO A 161 -10.78 3.60 16.92
C PRO A 161 -9.94 3.71 18.20
N PRO A 162 -9.66 4.88 18.79
CA PRO A 162 -8.94 4.94 20.07
C PRO A 162 -9.62 4.17 21.19
N GLU A 163 -10.95 4.22 21.30
CA GLU A 163 -11.68 3.48 22.32
C GLU A 163 -11.58 1.96 22.14
N LEU A 164 -11.50 1.50 20.89
CA LEU A 164 -11.56 0.09 20.52
C LEU A 164 -10.19 -0.59 20.39
N MET A 165 -9.12 0.15 20.07
CA MET A 165 -7.80 -0.44 19.75
C MET A 165 -6.60 0.34 20.27
N ALA A 166 -6.76 1.38 21.09
CA ALA A 166 -5.60 2.03 21.70
C ALA A 166 -4.75 1.03 22.50
N TYR A 167 -3.46 1.02 22.21
CA TYR A 167 -2.39 0.17 22.74
C TYR A 167 -2.45 -1.30 22.32
N ASP A 168 -3.42 -1.68 21.48
CA ASP A 168 -3.45 -3.00 20.89
C ASP A 168 -2.44 -3.12 19.75
N GLU A 169 -2.00 -4.35 19.49
CA GLU A 169 -1.17 -4.65 18.34
C GLU A 169 -2.02 -4.71 17.06
N VAL A 170 -1.54 -4.05 16.01
CA VAL A 170 -2.09 -4.11 14.67
C VAL A 170 -1.00 -4.51 13.69
N GLN A 171 -1.37 -5.21 12.62
CA GLN A 171 -0.45 -5.59 11.55
C GLN A 171 -0.67 -4.69 10.34
N PHE A 172 0.38 -3.97 9.96
CA PHE A 172 0.46 -3.22 8.71
C PHE A 172 1.02 -4.14 7.65
N CYS A 173 0.25 -4.44 6.60
CA CYS A 173 0.75 -5.19 5.45
C CYS A 173 0.60 -4.34 4.19
N MET A 174 1.62 -4.36 3.35
CA MET A 174 1.54 -3.79 2.01
C MET A 174 1.95 -4.81 0.97
N THR A 175 1.07 -5.05 0.00
CA THR A 175 1.41 -5.76 -1.25
C THR A 175 1.61 -4.72 -2.34
N VAL A 176 2.77 -4.73 -2.99
CA VAL A 176 3.12 -3.79 -4.05
C VAL A 176 3.26 -4.55 -5.36
N THR A 177 2.54 -4.08 -6.38
CA THR A 177 2.59 -4.62 -7.75
C THR A 177 3.08 -3.54 -8.70
N ASP A 178 4.06 -3.84 -9.54
CA ASP A 178 4.61 -2.89 -10.50
C ASP A 178 3.97 -3.01 -11.90
N GLN A 179 4.46 -2.23 -12.88
CA GLN A 179 3.88 -2.23 -14.24
C GLN A 179 4.20 -3.50 -15.05
N GLU A 180 5.15 -4.30 -14.60
CA GLU A 180 5.52 -5.59 -15.19
C GLU A 180 4.81 -6.75 -14.47
N GLU A 181 3.82 -6.45 -13.63
CA GLU A 181 3.06 -7.42 -12.83
C GLU A 181 3.93 -8.19 -11.82
N ARG A 182 5.10 -7.65 -11.47
CA ARG A 182 5.91 -8.20 -10.38
C ARG A 182 5.32 -7.73 -9.06
N GLU A 183 5.22 -8.65 -8.12
CA GLU A 183 4.56 -8.43 -6.84
C GLU A 183 5.49 -8.82 -5.70
N GLU A 184 5.50 -8.00 -4.65
CA GLU A 184 6.18 -8.30 -3.40
C GLU A 184 5.39 -7.73 -2.23
N HIS A 185 5.59 -8.26 -1.02
CA HIS A 185 4.86 -7.82 0.16
C HIS A 185 5.75 -7.78 1.40
N ASP A 186 5.42 -6.85 2.31
CA ASP A 186 6.02 -6.79 3.64
C ASP A 186 4.93 -6.51 4.68
N CYS A 187 5.15 -6.99 5.91
CA CYS A 187 4.24 -6.81 7.03
C CYS A 187 5.00 -6.45 8.31
N ARG A 188 4.47 -5.49 9.08
CA ARG A 188 4.99 -5.06 10.38
C ARG A 188 3.92 -5.10 11.44
N THR A 189 4.28 -5.57 12.64
CA THR A 189 3.39 -5.52 13.80
C THR A 189 3.69 -4.27 14.59
N VAL A 190 2.72 -3.40 14.79
CA VAL A 190 2.89 -2.11 15.47
C VAL A 190 1.85 -1.92 16.57
N VAL A 191 2.11 -1.00 17.49
CA VAL A 191 1.18 -0.65 18.56
C VAL A 191 0.36 0.56 18.12
N ALA A 192 -0.97 0.44 18.10
CA ALA A 192 -1.85 1.55 17.76
C ALA A 192 -1.89 2.56 18.93
N LEU A 193 -1.44 3.79 18.72
CA LEU A 193 -1.44 4.83 19.74
C LEU A 193 -2.61 5.79 19.51
N PRO A 194 -3.33 6.23 20.57
CA PRO A 194 -4.30 7.31 20.42
C PRO A 194 -3.60 8.61 20.04
N ASP A 195 -4.29 9.50 19.32
CA ASP A 195 -3.80 10.86 19.12
C ASP A 195 -3.71 11.57 20.48
N PRO A 196 -2.56 12.14 20.86
CA PRO A 196 -2.44 12.91 22.09
C PRO A 196 -3.44 14.07 22.21
N ILE A 197 -3.97 14.60 21.09
CA ILE A 197 -4.98 15.67 21.13
C ILE A 197 -6.36 15.17 21.60
N ASP A 198 -6.64 13.88 21.40
CA ASP A 198 -7.91 13.25 21.73
C ASP A 198 -7.91 12.63 23.15
N LEU A 199 -6.78 12.73 23.87
CA LEU A 199 -6.69 12.31 25.26
C LEU A 199 -7.13 13.43 26.21
N GLU A 200 -8.11 13.13 27.06
CA GLU A 200 -8.53 14.03 28.13
C GLU A 200 -7.37 14.27 29.13
N PRO A 201 -7.17 15.51 29.65
CA PRO A 201 -6.11 15.79 30.60
C PRO A 201 -6.21 14.91 31.86
N GLY A 202 -5.27 13.96 32.00
CA GLY A 202 -5.20 13.05 33.14
C GLY A 202 -5.54 11.59 32.83
N ASP A 203 -5.99 11.28 31.62
CA ASP A 203 -6.00 9.90 31.15
C ASP A 203 -4.57 9.47 30.82
N THR A 204 -4.02 8.57 31.65
CA THR A 204 -2.66 8.07 31.48
C THR A 204 -2.61 6.81 30.62
N GLY A 205 -3.74 6.33 30.13
CA GLY A 205 -3.83 5.03 29.45
C GLY A 205 -3.52 3.83 30.35
N ALA A 206 -3.13 4.04 31.62
CA ALA A 206 -2.67 3.00 32.55
C ALA A 206 -3.80 2.15 33.17
N GLY A 207 -5.04 2.31 32.69
CA GLY A 207 -6.23 1.64 33.21
C GLY A 207 -6.67 0.39 32.44
N ARG A 208 -5.96 0.01 31.37
CA ARG A 208 -6.25 -1.20 30.57
C ARG A 208 -5.13 -2.21 30.70
#